data_AF-A0ABD6WUW3-F1
#
_entry.id   AF-A0ABD6WUW3-F1
#
_cell.length_a   1.000
_cell.length_b   1.000
_cell.length_c   1.000
_cell.angle_alpha   90.00
_cell.angle_beta   90.00
_cell.angle_gamma   90.00
#
_symmetry.space_group_name_H-M   'P 1'
#
loop_
_entity.id
_entity.type
_entity.pdbx_description
1 polymer ?
#
loop_
_entity_poly.entity_id
_entity_poly.type
_entity_poly.pdbx_seq_one_letter_code
_entity_poly.pdbx_strand_id
1 'polypeptide(L)'
;MANQNTFKQAPLPFIGQKRMFLKQFETILNDNIPDDGEGWTIIDTFGGSGLLSHTAKRLKPKAHVIYNDFDGYAERLVHIDDTNALRAQIFAKIGNTTPKNKRLPKSLKAEIIQIIDEFQGYKDLNCLASWLLFSGQQVGSLEELYRKDFWHCVRLSDYPSADGYLDGVEVIRESFHALLPKFVDNPKALFVLDPPYLCTKQESYKQATYFDLIDFLRLVNITRPPYVFFSSTKSEFIRFVNYMLEDKVDNWQAFENAKRITVNAKLNYQVAYEDNLVYKF
;
A
#
# COMPACT_ATOMS: atom_id res chain seq x y z
N MET A 1 -3.10 21.47 -21.08
CA MET A 1 -3.02 20.74 -19.79
C MET A 1 -1.71 19.98 -19.82
N ALA A 2 -0.82 20.20 -18.85
CA ALA A 2 0.46 19.48 -18.81
C ALA A 2 0.17 17.97 -18.79
N ASN A 3 0.93 17.20 -19.56
CA ASN A 3 0.85 15.75 -19.62
C ASN A 3 1.21 15.22 -18.22
N GLN A 4 0.22 15.03 -17.35
CA GLN A 4 0.45 14.52 -16.00
C GLN A 4 0.85 13.05 -16.11
N ASN A 5 2.06 12.73 -15.68
CA ASN A 5 2.57 11.36 -15.67
C ASN A 5 1.59 10.43 -14.93
N THR A 6 1.08 9.42 -15.63
CA THR A 6 0.19 8.41 -15.03
C THR A 6 1.03 7.24 -14.53
N PHE A 7 1.10 7.08 -13.22
CA PHE A 7 1.84 5.99 -12.58
C PHE A 7 0.96 4.74 -12.46
N LYS A 8 1.42 3.62 -13.02
CA LYS A 8 0.73 2.30 -12.94
C LYS A 8 1.27 1.42 -11.81
N GLN A 9 2.28 1.88 -11.10
CA GLN A 9 2.91 1.22 -9.96
C GLN A 9 3.53 2.28 -9.05
N ALA A 10 3.72 1.94 -7.78
CA ALA A 10 4.33 2.86 -6.83
C ALA A 10 5.84 3.08 -7.16
N PRO A 11 6.39 4.30 -7.01
CA PRO A 11 7.80 4.59 -7.33
C PRO A 11 8.80 3.78 -6.50
N LEU A 12 8.49 3.59 -5.21
CA LEU A 12 9.27 2.78 -4.27
C LEU A 12 8.54 1.50 -3.87
N PRO A 13 9.25 0.45 -3.39
CA PRO A 13 8.63 -0.79 -2.95
C PRO A 13 7.61 -0.55 -1.82
N PHE A 14 6.42 -1.11 -1.99
CA PHE A 14 5.38 -1.20 -0.99
C PHE A 14 4.65 -2.53 -1.16
N ILE A 15 4.49 -3.27 -0.06
CA ILE A 15 3.82 -4.58 -0.05
C ILE A 15 2.32 -4.34 -0.05
N GLY A 16 1.60 -5.07 -0.90
CA GLY A 16 0.14 -4.91 -0.99
C GLY A 16 -0.34 -3.78 -1.90
N GLN A 17 0.56 -3.11 -2.64
CA GLN A 17 0.16 -2.10 -3.63
C GLN A 17 -0.89 -2.69 -4.60
N LYS A 18 -2.06 -2.06 -4.69
CA LYS A 18 -3.23 -2.56 -5.43
C LYS A 18 -3.13 -2.41 -6.95
N ARG A 19 -1.92 -2.54 -7.50
CA ARG A 19 -1.63 -2.41 -8.94
C ARG A 19 -2.46 -3.34 -9.83
N MET A 20 -2.82 -4.52 -9.32
CA MET A 20 -3.60 -5.51 -10.07
C MET A 20 -5.09 -5.14 -10.20
N PHE A 21 -5.58 -4.21 -9.37
CA PHE A 21 -6.96 -3.73 -9.39
C PHE A 21 -7.14 -2.37 -10.05
N LEU A 22 -6.05 -1.72 -10.51
CA LEU A 22 -6.12 -0.34 -11.00
C LEU A 22 -7.15 -0.16 -12.11
N LYS A 23 -7.20 -1.08 -13.08
CA LYS A 23 -8.18 -0.99 -14.18
C LYS A 23 -9.61 -1.07 -13.68
N GLN A 24 -9.87 -1.98 -12.74
CA GLN A 24 -11.21 -2.15 -12.16
C GLN A 24 -11.59 -0.95 -11.30
N PHE A 25 -10.64 -0.41 -10.54
CA PHE A 25 -10.83 0.81 -9.77
C PHE A 25 -11.12 2.01 -10.69
N GLU A 26 -10.37 2.19 -11.78
CA GLU A 26 -10.63 3.20 -12.80
C GLU A 26 -12.03 3.07 -13.41
N THR A 27 -12.45 1.85 -13.78
CA THR A 27 -13.81 1.59 -14.27
C THR A 27 -14.86 1.97 -13.24
N ILE A 28 -14.71 1.56 -11.98
CA ILE A 28 -15.65 1.89 -10.92
C ILE A 28 -15.77 3.41 -10.71
N LEU A 29 -14.65 4.13 -10.69
CA LEU A 29 -14.66 5.58 -10.56
C LEU A 29 -15.34 6.25 -11.76
N ASN A 30 -15.11 5.77 -12.99
CA ASN A 30 -15.75 6.34 -14.17
C ASN A 30 -17.26 6.05 -14.26
N ASP A 31 -17.67 4.85 -13.87
CA ASP A 31 -19.07 4.43 -13.96
C ASP A 31 -19.96 5.12 -12.91
N ASN A 32 -19.38 5.54 -11.77
CA ASN A 32 -20.17 6.00 -10.62
C ASN A 32 -19.87 7.45 -10.18
N ILE A 33 -18.73 8.02 -10.56
CA ILE A 33 -18.40 9.43 -10.26
C ILE A 33 -18.44 10.22 -11.58
N PRO A 34 -19.43 11.10 -11.78
CA PRO A 34 -19.60 11.84 -13.03
C PRO A 34 -18.48 12.85 -13.27
N ASP A 35 -18.26 13.16 -14.55
CA ASP A 35 -17.31 14.16 -15.04
C ASP A 35 -15.92 14.02 -14.39
N ASP A 36 -15.32 15.15 -14.02
CA ASP A 36 -14.03 15.25 -13.35
C ASP A 36 -14.11 15.06 -11.81
N GLY A 37 -15.27 14.64 -11.28
CA GLY A 37 -15.49 14.42 -9.84
C GLY A 37 -15.74 15.69 -9.04
N GLU A 38 -16.35 16.72 -9.62
CA GLU A 38 -16.65 17.97 -8.93
C GLU A 38 -17.59 17.76 -7.72
N GLY A 39 -17.18 18.28 -6.55
CA GLY A 39 -17.89 18.11 -5.29
C GLY A 39 -17.79 16.72 -4.66
N TRP A 40 -17.00 15.81 -5.23
CA TRP A 40 -16.69 14.52 -4.63
C TRP A 40 -15.45 14.59 -3.73
N THR A 41 -15.48 13.81 -2.65
CA THR A 41 -14.30 13.55 -1.83
C THR A 41 -13.96 12.06 -1.93
N ILE A 42 -12.73 11.71 -2.31
CA ILE A 42 -12.27 10.32 -2.38
C ILE A 42 -11.23 10.13 -1.28
N ILE A 43 -11.51 9.23 -0.35
CA ILE A 43 -10.73 9.08 0.89
C ILE A 43 -10.04 7.72 0.85
N ASP A 44 -8.75 7.74 0.56
CA ASP A 44 -7.87 6.58 0.63
C ASP A 44 -7.40 6.39 2.07
N THR A 45 -8.20 5.61 2.81
CA THR A 45 -8.15 5.56 4.28
C THR A 45 -6.93 4.82 4.80
N PHE A 46 -6.48 3.82 4.04
CA PHE A 46 -5.29 3.02 4.31
C PHE A 46 -4.35 3.18 3.13
N GLY A 47 -3.92 4.41 2.87
CA GLY A 47 -3.39 4.79 1.56
C GLY A 47 -2.13 4.03 1.14
N GLY A 48 -1.38 3.50 2.10
CA GLY A 48 -0.23 2.64 1.85
C GLY A 48 0.82 3.28 0.94
N SER A 49 0.82 2.93 -0.34
CA SER A 49 1.74 3.51 -1.33
C SER A 49 1.21 4.76 -2.03
N GLY A 50 -0.02 5.19 -1.76
CA GLY A 50 -0.70 6.29 -2.45
C GLY A 50 -1.08 6.01 -3.91
N LEU A 51 -1.00 4.75 -4.37
CA LEU A 51 -1.25 4.41 -5.78
C LEU A 51 -2.71 4.59 -6.17
N LEU A 52 -3.65 4.23 -5.28
CA LEU A 52 -5.08 4.45 -5.51
C LEU A 52 -5.42 5.94 -5.46
N SER A 53 -4.86 6.67 -4.50
CA SER A 53 -4.95 8.14 -4.43
C SER A 53 -4.46 8.84 -5.70
N HIS A 54 -3.28 8.45 -6.21
CA HIS A 54 -2.73 8.96 -7.48
C HIS A 54 -3.71 8.71 -8.63
N THR A 55 -4.15 7.47 -8.81
CA THR A 55 -5.09 7.09 -9.88
C THR A 55 -6.40 7.87 -9.77
N ALA A 56 -6.97 7.97 -8.56
CA ALA A 56 -8.19 8.73 -8.33
C ALA A 56 -8.03 10.21 -8.71
N LYS A 57 -6.92 10.86 -8.31
CA LYS A 57 -6.69 12.26 -8.61
C LYS A 57 -6.40 12.54 -10.09
N ARG A 58 -5.74 11.61 -10.79
CA ARG A 58 -5.53 11.71 -12.24
C ARG A 58 -6.82 11.52 -13.02
N LEU A 59 -7.69 10.62 -12.57
CA LEU A 59 -8.95 10.31 -13.24
C LEU A 59 -10.07 11.32 -12.93
N LYS A 60 -10.09 11.86 -11.70
CA LYS A 60 -11.09 12.82 -11.21
C LYS A 60 -10.38 14.08 -10.69
N PRO A 61 -9.86 14.94 -11.59
CA PRO A 61 -8.99 16.05 -11.20
C PRO A 61 -9.68 17.13 -10.35
N LYS A 62 -11.01 17.27 -10.45
CA LYS A 62 -11.80 18.20 -9.61
C LYS A 62 -12.25 17.59 -8.29
N ALA A 63 -12.09 16.28 -8.08
CA ALA A 63 -12.36 15.65 -6.79
C ALA A 63 -11.33 16.09 -5.75
N HIS A 64 -11.78 16.23 -4.50
CA HIS A 64 -10.90 16.33 -3.36
C HIS A 64 -10.41 14.92 -3.00
N VAL A 65 -9.12 14.65 -3.16
CA VAL A 65 -8.56 13.31 -2.90
C VAL A 65 -7.70 13.38 -1.66
N ILE A 66 -8.09 12.63 -0.64
CA ILE A 66 -7.40 12.53 0.65
C ILE A 66 -6.62 11.22 0.67
N TYR A 67 -5.30 11.34 0.78
CA TYR A 67 -4.37 10.24 0.96
C TYR A 67 -3.94 10.16 2.42
N ASN A 68 -4.45 9.16 3.15
CA ASN A 68 -4.07 8.95 4.53
C ASN A 68 -2.80 8.07 4.62
N ASP A 69 -1.65 8.72 4.75
CA ASP A 69 -0.33 8.08 4.76
C ASP A 69 0.09 7.69 6.18
N PHE A 70 -0.45 6.59 6.68
CA PHE A 70 -0.09 6.08 8.00
C PHE A 70 1.35 5.50 8.05
N ASP A 71 1.84 5.00 6.91
CA ASP A 71 3.12 4.28 6.77
C ASP A 71 4.32 5.22 6.48
N GLY A 72 4.07 6.50 6.25
CA GLY A 72 5.09 7.50 5.93
C GLY A 72 5.75 7.23 4.58
N TYR A 73 4.96 6.80 3.59
CA TYR A 73 5.44 6.58 2.24
C TYR A 73 5.79 7.89 1.51
N ALA A 74 5.05 8.97 1.78
CA ALA A 74 5.32 10.29 1.21
C ALA A 74 6.72 10.80 1.57
N GLU A 75 7.16 10.60 2.82
CA GLU A 75 8.54 10.91 3.25
C GLU A 75 9.56 10.11 2.45
N ARG A 76 9.32 8.80 2.27
CA ARG A 76 10.23 7.95 1.47
C ARG A 76 10.39 8.45 0.04
N LEU A 77 9.32 8.94 -0.57
CA LEU A 77 9.35 9.48 -1.94
C LEU A 77 10.25 10.71 -2.07
N VAL A 78 10.29 11.58 -1.05
CA VAL A 78 11.18 12.76 -1.02
C VAL A 78 12.66 12.34 -1.04
N HIS A 79 12.96 11.18 -0.47
CA HIS A 79 14.32 10.66 -0.32
C HIS A 79 14.70 9.58 -1.35
N ILE A 80 14.09 9.58 -2.53
CA ILE A 80 14.45 8.65 -3.62
C ILE A 80 15.91 8.83 -4.05
N ASP A 81 16.42 10.07 -4.09
CA ASP A 81 17.81 10.33 -4.49
C ASP A 81 18.81 9.73 -3.49
N ASP A 82 18.58 9.91 -2.19
CA ASP A 82 19.36 9.26 -1.13
C ASP A 82 19.30 7.73 -1.26
N THR A 83 18.10 7.21 -1.50
CA THR A 83 17.86 5.77 -1.71
C THR A 83 18.67 5.25 -2.90
N ASN A 84 18.69 5.97 -4.02
CA ASN A 84 19.46 5.61 -5.21
C ASN A 84 20.97 5.72 -4.97
N ALA A 85 21.43 6.75 -4.24
CA ALA A 85 22.83 6.92 -3.87
C ALA A 85 23.34 5.76 -2.99
N LEU A 86 22.58 5.38 -1.96
CA LEU A 86 22.93 4.25 -1.09
C LEU A 86 22.90 2.92 -1.86
N ARG A 87 21.88 2.71 -2.72
CA ARG A 87 21.80 1.55 -3.62
C ARG A 87 23.08 1.44 -4.46
N ALA A 88 23.54 2.53 -5.06
CA ALA A 88 24.73 2.55 -5.91
C ALA A 88 26.00 2.16 -5.13
N GLN A 89 26.18 2.66 -3.90
CA GLN A 89 27.32 2.30 -3.05
C GLN A 89 27.31 0.81 -2.69
N ILE A 90 26.16 0.28 -2.26
CA ILE A 90 26.01 -1.15 -1.93
C ILE A 90 26.22 -2.01 -3.18
N PHE A 91 25.66 -1.61 -4.32
CA PHE A 91 25.80 -2.33 -5.58
C PHE A 91 27.27 -2.40 -6.03
N ALA A 92 27.98 -1.27 -5.99
CA ALA A 92 29.41 -1.20 -6.30
C ALA A 92 30.23 -2.11 -5.37
N LYS A 93 29.84 -2.19 -4.09
CA LYS A 93 30.51 -3.03 -3.10
C LYS A 93 30.34 -4.52 -3.36
N ILE A 94 29.13 -4.95 -3.71
CA ILE A 94 28.86 -6.36 -4.04
C ILE A 94 29.55 -6.78 -5.35
N GLY A 95 29.62 -5.86 -6.31
CA GLY A 95 30.26 -6.08 -7.60
C GLY A 95 29.50 -7.05 -8.52
N ASN A 96 29.89 -7.06 -9.80
CA ASN A 96 29.20 -7.83 -10.84
C ASN A 96 29.52 -9.34 -10.82
N THR A 97 30.53 -9.76 -10.06
CA THR A 97 30.97 -11.16 -9.98
C THR A 97 30.17 -11.97 -8.96
N THR A 98 29.50 -11.30 -8.01
CA THR A 98 28.66 -11.95 -7.02
C THR A 98 27.33 -12.37 -7.64
N PRO A 99 26.96 -13.67 -7.67
CA PRO A 99 25.72 -14.10 -8.29
C PRO A 99 24.48 -13.52 -7.60
N LYS A 100 23.48 -13.10 -8.37
CA LYS A 100 22.19 -12.66 -7.83
C LYS A 100 21.46 -13.79 -7.11
N ASN A 101 20.61 -13.41 -6.15
CA ASN A 101 19.77 -14.32 -5.37
C ASN A 101 20.58 -15.38 -4.58
N LYS A 102 21.83 -15.08 -4.25
CA LYS A 102 22.67 -15.90 -3.37
C LYS A 102 22.94 -15.17 -2.07
N ARG A 103 23.14 -15.95 -1.01
CA ARG A 103 23.56 -15.44 0.30
C ARG A 103 24.94 -14.81 0.18
N LEU A 104 25.11 -13.64 0.77
CA LEU A 104 26.38 -12.92 0.79
C LEU A 104 27.31 -13.50 1.87
N PRO A 105 28.64 -13.56 1.63
CA PRO A 105 29.62 -13.90 2.65
C PRO A 105 29.57 -12.96 3.86
N LYS A 106 29.96 -13.46 5.04
CA LYS A 106 29.96 -12.67 6.29
C LYS A 106 30.85 -11.42 6.23
N SER A 107 31.99 -11.50 5.55
CA SER A 107 32.89 -10.35 5.35
C SER A 107 32.19 -9.24 4.56
N LEU A 108 31.63 -9.60 3.40
CA LEU A 108 30.90 -8.66 2.54
C LEU A 108 29.67 -8.07 3.24
N LYS A 109 28.97 -8.87 4.06
CA LYS A 109 27.88 -8.36 4.91
C LYS A 109 28.37 -7.27 5.87
N ALA A 110 29.49 -7.48 6.57
CA ALA A 110 30.03 -6.49 7.51
C ALA A 110 30.39 -5.18 6.80
N GLU A 111 30.98 -5.27 5.61
CA GLU A 111 31.32 -4.12 4.79
C GLU A 111 30.09 -3.36 4.29
N ILE A 112 29.00 -4.07 3.94
CA ILE A 112 27.72 -3.43 3.58
C ILE A 112 27.09 -2.73 4.79
N ILE A 113 27.14 -3.35 5.98
CA ILE A 113 26.64 -2.72 7.21
C ILE A 113 27.39 -1.41 7.47
N GLN A 114 28.72 -1.40 7.31
CA GLN A 114 29.51 -0.18 7.45
C GLN A 114 29.08 0.91 6.46
N ILE A 115 28.86 0.57 5.19
CA ILE A 115 28.32 1.51 4.18
C ILE A 115 26.97 2.09 4.63
N ILE A 116 26.06 1.24 5.13
CA ILE A 116 24.75 1.68 5.60
C ILE A 116 24.89 2.60 6.82
N ASP A 117 25.74 2.26 7.79
CA ASP A 117 25.94 3.05 9.01
C ASP A 117 26.59 4.41 8.73
N GLU A 118 27.59 4.46 7.85
CA GLU A 118 28.31 5.68 7.47
C GLU A 118 27.53 6.59 6.51
N PHE A 119 26.49 6.08 5.84
CA PHE A 119 25.65 6.88 4.94
C PHE A 119 24.94 8.00 5.70
N GLN A 120 25.14 9.25 5.28
CA GLN A 120 24.60 10.45 5.95
C GLN A 120 23.19 10.84 5.45
N GLY A 121 22.73 10.27 4.34
CA GLY A 121 21.39 10.51 3.80
C GLY A 121 20.33 9.59 4.41
N TYR A 122 19.11 9.67 3.88
CA TYR A 122 17.99 8.82 4.32
C TYR A 122 18.24 7.33 4.07
N LYS A 123 17.96 6.50 5.08
CA LYS A 123 18.12 5.05 5.04
C LYS A 123 16.75 4.38 4.96
N ASP A 124 16.23 4.20 3.75
CA ASP A 124 14.96 3.52 3.55
C ASP A 124 15.06 2.03 3.91
N LEU A 125 14.61 1.68 5.11
CA LEU A 125 14.62 0.31 5.62
C LEU A 125 13.87 -0.68 4.72
N ASN A 126 12.76 -0.26 4.09
CA ASN A 126 11.98 -1.14 3.21
C ASN A 126 12.74 -1.47 1.93
N CYS A 127 13.44 -0.46 1.38
CA CYS A 127 14.35 -0.66 0.27
C CYS A 127 15.52 -1.56 0.65
N LEU A 128 16.20 -1.28 1.77
CA LEU A 128 17.31 -2.08 2.27
C LEU A 128 16.91 -3.55 2.49
N ALA A 129 15.76 -3.79 3.14
CA ALA A 129 15.20 -5.12 3.31
C ALA A 129 14.95 -5.81 1.96
N SER A 130 14.40 -5.10 0.97
CA SER A 130 14.16 -5.65 -0.37
C SER A 130 15.45 -5.99 -1.14
N TRP A 131 16.55 -5.30 -0.85
CA TRP A 131 17.84 -5.49 -1.51
C TRP A 131 18.71 -6.55 -0.85
N LEU A 132 18.55 -6.73 0.47
CA LEU A 132 19.47 -7.48 1.31
C LEU A 132 18.82 -8.70 1.97
N LEU A 133 17.50 -8.86 1.98
CA LEU A 133 16.84 -10.05 2.50
C LEU A 133 16.29 -10.94 1.38
N PHE A 134 15.99 -12.19 1.73
CA PHE A 134 15.22 -13.06 0.85
C PHE A 134 13.79 -12.54 0.71
N SER A 135 13.19 -12.72 -0.47
CA SER A 135 11.87 -12.18 -0.80
C SER A 135 10.81 -12.53 0.25
N GLY A 136 10.01 -11.54 0.65
CA GLY A 136 8.93 -11.68 1.62
C GLY A 136 9.34 -11.56 3.09
N GLN A 137 10.63 -11.38 3.40
CA GLN A 137 11.06 -11.05 4.75
C GLN A 137 10.84 -9.56 5.06
N GLN A 138 10.44 -9.27 6.29
CA GLN A 138 10.18 -7.94 6.82
C GLN A 138 11.00 -7.76 8.09
N VAL A 139 11.38 -6.52 8.37
CA VAL A 139 12.14 -6.12 9.56
C VAL A 139 11.66 -4.75 10.02
N GLY A 140 11.58 -4.56 11.34
CA GLY A 140 11.12 -3.31 11.95
C GLY A 140 12.21 -2.27 12.20
N SER A 141 13.49 -2.68 12.15
CA SER A 141 14.63 -1.77 12.38
C SER A 141 15.91 -2.21 11.66
N LEU A 142 16.90 -1.32 11.60
CA LEU A 142 18.23 -1.64 11.08
C LEU A 142 18.94 -2.68 11.95
N GLU A 143 18.76 -2.65 13.26
CA GLU A 143 19.31 -3.66 14.17
C GLU A 143 18.74 -5.04 13.88
N GLU A 144 17.45 -5.14 13.56
CA GLU A 144 16.84 -6.41 13.15
C GLU A 144 17.38 -6.86 11.78
N LEU A 145 17.48 -5.94 10.82
CA LEU A 145 18.08 -6.18 9.50
C LEU A 145 19.48 -6.80 9.66
N TYR A 146 20.34 -6.22 10.51
CA TYR A 146 21.72 -6.65 10.70
C TYR A 146 21.85 -8.03 11.36
N ARG A 147 20.82 -8.50 12.07
CA ARG A 147 20.80 -9.86 12.63
C ARG A 147 20.48 -10.94 11.58
N LYS A 148 19.82 -10.58 10.47
CA LYS A 148 19.47 -11.54 9.39
C LYS A 148 20.67 -11.82 8.49
N ASP A 149 20.54 -12.85 7.66
CA ASP A 149 21.50 -13.11 6.59
C ASP A 149 21.24 -12.21 5.39
N PHE A 150 22.31 -11.68 4.79
CA PHE A 150 22.19 -10.87 3.60
C PHE A 150 22.18 -11.73 2.33
N TRP A 151 21.36 -11.33 1.37
CA TRP A 151 21.18 -11.92 0.05
C TRP A 151 21.41 -10.87 -1.03
N HIS A 152 21.96 -11.28 -2.17
CA HIS A 152 22.17 -10.38 -3.31
C HIS A 152 20.85 -10.16 -4.06
N CYS A 153 19.99 -9.29 -3.54
CA CYS A 153 18.72 -8.90 -4.16
C CYS A 153 18.72 -7.44 -4.67
N VAL A 154 19.85 -6.75 -4.56
CA VAL A 154 20.01 -5.33 -4.96
C VAL A 154 19.54 -5.08 -6.40
N ARG A 155 18.79 -3.98 -6.56
CA ARG A 155 18.29 -3.53 -7.87
C ARG A 155 19.44 -3.01 -8.74
N LEU A 156 19.39 -3.34 -10.04
CA LEU A 156 20.43 -2.93 -11.01
C LEU A 156 20.32 -1.45 -11.36
N SER A 157 19.12 -0.99 -11.66
CA SER A 157 18.83 0.40 -12.02
C SER A 157 18.39 1.22 -10.81
N ASP A 158 18.27 2.52 -11.00
CA ASP A 158 17.72 3.47 -10.05
C ASP A 158 16.19 3.45 -10.03
N TYR A 159 15.61 3.72 -8.87
CA TYR A 159 14.19 4.01 -8.74
C TYR A 159 13.86 5.28 -9.53
N PRO A 160 12.73 5.29 -10.27
CA PRO A 160 12.33 6.46 -11.02
C PRO A 160 11.99 7.62 -10.07
N SER A 161 12.10 8.86 -10.56
CA SER A 161 11.58 10.03 -9.85
C SER A 161 10.08 9.86 -9.53
N ALA A 162 9.67 10.37 -8.39
CA ALA A 162 8.27 10.47 -7.98
C ALA A 162 7.64 11.84 -8.32
N ASP A 163 8.28 12.65 -9.16
CA ASP A 163 7.75 13.95 -9.59
C ASP A 163 6.33 13.79 -10.16
N GLY A 164 5.41 14.57 -9.62
CA GLY A 164 4.00 14.54 -10.01
C GLY A 164 3.17 13.42 -9.38
N TYR A 165 3.76 12.52 -8.57
CA TYR A 165 3.05 11.36 -8.05
C TYR A 165 1.93 11.73 -7.07
N LEU A 166 2.20 12.66 -6.14
CA LEU A 166 1.22 13.12 -5.13
C LEU A 166 0.61 14.48 -5.46
N ASP A 167 0.80 15.00 -6.67
CA ASP A 167 0.31 16.33 -7.06
C ASP A 167 -1.20 16.46 -6.88
N GLY A 168 -1.63 17.50 -6.16
CA GLY A 168 -3.06 17.79 -5.96
C GLY A 168 -3.81 16.79 -5.09
N VAL A 169 -3.10 15.88 -4.43
CA VAL A 169 -3.62 14.99 -3.38
C VAL A 169 -3.37 15.64 -2.02
N GLU A 170 -4.37 15.65 -1.15
CA GLU A 170 -4.21 16.07 0.25
C GLU A 170 -3.57 14.91 1.03
N VAL A 171 -2.35 15.10 1.53
CA VAL A 171 -1.66 14.10 2.33
C VAL A 171 -1.93 14.37 3.81
N ILE A 172 -2.55 13.41 4.48
CA ILE A 172 -2.80 13.47 5.93
C ILE A 172 -2.25 12.23 6.62
N ARG A 173 -2.22 12.25 7.95
CA ARG A 173 -1.85 11.10 8.76
C ARG A 173 -2.72 11.04 10.01
N GLU A 174 -3.85 10.36 9.88
CA GLU A 174 -4.85 10.22 10.95
C GLU A 174 -5.30 8.77 11.12
N SER A 175 -5.79 8.44 12.31
CA SER A 175 -6.48 7.16 12.54
C SER A 175 -7.81 7.14 11.78
N PHE A 176 -8.18 6.00 11.21
CA PHE A 176 -9.49 5.85 10.55
C PHE A 176 -10.67 6.12 11.51
N HIS A 177 -10.47 5.88 12.82
CA HIS A 177 -11.43 6.22 13.87
C HIS A 177 -11.76 7.71 13.95
N ALA A 178 -10.82 8.58 13.56
CA ALA A 178 -11.02 10.02 13.53
C ALA A 178 -11.34 10.54 12.12
N LEU A 179 -10.75 9.93 11.10
CA LEU A 179 -10.88 10.37 9.71
C LEU A 179 -12.28 10.10 9.15
N LEU A 180 -12.73 8.85 9.18
CA LEU A 180 -13.97 8.46 8.50
C LEU A 180 -15.23 9.13 9.08
N PRO A 181 -15.38 9.30 10.41
CA PRO A 181 -16.56 9.98 10.97
C PRO A 181 -16.76 11.41 10.48
N LYS A 182 -15.68 12.12 10.09
CA LYS A 182 -15.78 13.47 9.50
C LYS A 182 -16.58 13.50 8.19
N PHE A 183 -16.72 12.36 7.54
CA PHE A 183 -17.32 12.24 6.21
C PHE A 183 -18.54 11.31 6.17
N VAL A 184 -18.96 10.71 7.28
CA VAL A 184 -20.02 9.69 7.28
C VAL A 184 -21.35 10.20 6.71
N ASP A 185 -21.69 11.47 6.95
CA ASP A 185 -22.93 12.09 6.47
C ASP A 185 -22.84 12.67 5.05
N ASN A 186 -21.68 12.62 4.39
CA ASN A 186 -21.48 13.18 3.05
C ASN A 186 -21.75 12.11 1.96
N PRO A 187 -22.87 12.15 1.23
CA PRO A 187 -23.19 11.14 0.22
C PRO A 187 -22.23 11.12 -0.98
N LYS A 188 -21.40 12.17 -1.16
CA LYS A 188 -20.36 12.25 -2.20
C LYS A 188 -18.94 11.98 -1.66
N ALA A 189 -18.82 11.44 -0.45
CA ALA A 189 -17.56 10.91 0.04
C ALA A 189 -17.45 9.41 -0.28
N LEU A 190 -16.50 9.04 -1.14
CA LEU A 190 -16.14 7.66 -1.44
C LEU A 190 -15.08 7.17 -0.44
N PHE A 191 -15.39 6.11 0.31
CA PHE A 191 -14.42 5.45 1.19
C PHE A 191 -13.66 4.38 0.41
N VAL A 192 -12.36 4.58 0.22
CA VAL A 192 -11.45 3.58 -0.35
C VAL A 192 -10.73 2.90 0.82
N LEU A 193 -11.04 1.63 1.02
CA LEU A 193 -10.73 0.87 2.23
C LEU A 193 -9.83 -0.31 1.88
N ASP A 194 -8.56 -0.25 2.27
CA ASP A 194 -7.58 -1.33 2.10
C ASP A 194 -6.88 -1.65 3.43
N PRO A 195 -7.61 -2.13 4.45
CA PRO A 195 -7.06 -2.34 5.78
C PRO A 195 -6.04 -3.48 5.81
N PRO A 196 -5.14 -3.53 6.80
CA PRO A 196 -4.35 -4.73 7.08
C PRO A 196 -5.26 -5.95 7.29
N TYR A 197 -4.92 -7.09 6.66
CA TYR A 197 -5.77 -8.29 6.74
C TYR A 197 -5.52 -9.07 8.05
N LEU A 198 -6.60 -9.41 8.76
CA LEU A 198 -6.59 -10.05 10.08
C LEU A 198 -5.65 -11.27 10.18
N CYS A 199 -5.69 -12.18 9.20
CA CYS A 199 -4.88 -13.41 9.23
C CYS A 199 -3.55 -13.29 8.47
N THR A 200 -2.99 -12.08 8.37
CA THR A 200 -1.68 -11.84 7.73
C THR A 200 -0.67 -11.24 8.69
N LYS A 201 0.62 -11.41 8.39
CA LYS A 201 1.70 -10.71 9.12
C LYS A 201 1.59 -9.22 8.81
N GLN A 202 1.52 -8.40 9.86
CA GLN A 202 1.38 -6.94 9.75
C GLN A 202 2.70 -6.19 9.99
N GLU A 203 3.83 -6.90 10.14
CA GLU A 203 5.15 -6.34 10.49
C GLU A 203 5.68 -5.28 9.50
N SER A 204 5.14 -5.21 8.27
CA SER A 204 5.47 -4.18 7.28
C SER A 204 4.74 -2.85 7.43
N TYR A 205 3.65 -2.80 8.19
CA TYR A 205 2.89 -1.56 8.38
C TYR A 205 3.45 -0.83 9.60
N LYS A 206 3.65 0.50 9.51
CA LYS A 206 4.23 1.29 10.63
C LYS A 206 3.20 1.61 11.73
N GLN A 207 2.19 0.76 11.89
CA GLN A 207 1.14 0.97 12.89
C GLN A 207 1.71 0.76 14.30
N ALA A 208 1.51 1.73 15.19
CA ALA A 208 1.93 1.63 16.58
C ALA A 208 1.17 0.53 17.35
N THR A 209 0.00 0.15 16.85
CA THR A 209 -0.88 -0.89 17.40
C THR A 209 -1.32 -1.83 16.28
N TYR A 210 -1.39 -3.12 16.58
CA TYR A 210 -1.87 -4.17 15.67
C TYR A 210 -3.32 -3.88 15.24
N PHE A 211 -3.61 -3.90 13.93
CA PHE A 211 -4.99 -3.82 13.44
C PHE A 211 -5.68 -5.15 13.76
N ASP A 212 -6.48 -5.14 14.82
CA ASP A 212 -7.07 -6.33 15.39
C ASP A 212 -8.52 -6.55 14.91
N LEU A 213 -9.15 -7.59 15.44
CA LEU A 213 -10.56 -7.88 15.15
C LEU A 213 -11.48 -6.72 15.56
N ILE A 214 -11.20 -6.02 16.65
CA ILE A 214 -12.03 -4.90 17.12
C ILE A 214 -11.91 -3.71 16.17
N ASP A 215 -10.71 -3.39 15.69
CA ASP A 215 -10.51 -2.36 14.68
C ASP A 215 -11.20 -2.73 13.36
N PHE A 216 -11.13 -3.99 12.94
CA PHE A 216 -11.88 -4.47 11.78
C PHE A 216 -13.40 -4.28 11.96
N LEU A 217 -13.96 -4.71 13.10
CA LEU A 217 -15.39 -4.55 13.38
C LEU A 217 -15.80 -3.06 13.41
N ARG A 218 -14.98 -2.20 14.02
CA ARG A 218 -15.21 -0.75 14.03
C ARG A 218 -15.16 -0.14 12.63
N LEU A 219 -14.21 -0.56 11.80
CA LEU A 219 -14.13 -0.13 10.41
C LEU A 219 -15.40 -0.53 9.64
N VAL A 220 -15.86 -1.77 9.80
CA VAL A 220 -17.09 -2.24 9.17
C VAL A 220 -18.30 -1.44 9.65
N ASN A 221 -18.41 -1.15 10.95
CA ASN A 221 -19.52 -0.37 11.50
C ASN A 221 -19.57 1.08 10.97
N ILE A 222 -18.43 1.68 10.66
CA ILE A 222 -18.36 3.05 10.09
C ILE A 222 -18.55 3.03 8.56
N THR A 223 -18.33 1.89 7.90
CA THR A 223 -18.40 1.77 6.44
C THR A 223 -19.82 2.02 5.96
N ARG A 224 -19.97 2.94 5.01
CA ARG A 224 -21.25 3.25 4.35
C ARG A 224 -21.03 3.56 2.86
N PRO A 225 -22.02 3.33 1.98
CA PRO A 225 -21.90 3.68 0.56
C PRO A 225 -21.80 5.21 0.33
N PRO A 226 -21.06 5.68 -0.68
CA PRO A 226 -20.22 4.88 -1.56
C PRO A 226 -18.91 4.40 -0.90
N TYR A 227 -18.53 3.14 -1.16
CA TYR A 227 -17.23 2.58 -0.78
C TYR A 227 -16.65 1.63 -1.83
N VAL A 228 -15.33 1.48 -1.79
CA VAL A 228 -14.56 0.41 -2.42
C VAL A 228 -13.70 -0.25 -1.34
N PHE A 229 -13.96 -1.51 -1.05
CA PHE A 229 -13.32 -2.29 -0.01
C PHE A 229 -12.46 -3.40 -0.62
N PHE A 230 -11.15 -3.34 -0.39
CA PHE A 230 -10.20 -4.37 -0.78
C PHE A 230 -10.07 -5.41 0.32
N SER A 231 -10.09 -6.67 -0.09
CA SER A 231 -9.93 -7.79 0.83
C SER A 231 -9.25 -8.97 0.14
N SER A 232 -8.95 -10.03 0.88
CA SER A 232 -8.45 -11.29 0.32
C SER A 232 -9.07 -12.48 1.02
N THR A 233 -8.88 -13.70 0.52
CA THR A 233 -9.29 -14.91 1.26
C THR A 233 -8.71 -14.98 2.67
N LYS A 234 -7.56 -14.35 2.93
CA LYS A 234 -6.92 -14.30 4.26
C LYS A 234 -7.54 -13.27 5.22
N SER A 235 -8.51 -12.49 4.76
CA SER A 235 -9.17 -11.48 5.58
C SER A 235 -10.48 -11.98 6.22
N GLU A 236 -10.97 -13.16 5.83
CA GLU A 236 -12.33 -13.65 6.15
C GLU A 236 -13.47 -12.68 5.78
N PHE A 237 -13.19 -11.58 5.07
CA PHE A 237 -14.12 -10.47 4.84
C PHE A 237 -15.41 -10.91 4.13
N ILE A 238 -15.29 -11.71 3.06
CA ILE A 238 -16.47 -12.20 2.33
C ILE A 238 -17.35 -13.09 3.21
N ARG A 239 -16.73 -13.96 4.01
CA ARG A 239 -17.45 -14.83 4.94
C ARG A 239 -18.15 -13.99 6.03
N PHE A 240 -17.47 -12.96 6.53
CA PHE A 240 -18.05 -12.01 7.48
C PHE A 240 -19.23 -11.25 6.89
N VAL A 241 -19.12 -10.73 5.66
CA VAL A 241 -20.23 -10.06 4.96
C VAL A 241 -21.42 -11.02 4.76
N ASN A 242 -21.19 -12.28 4.38
CA ASN A 242 -22.28 -13.26 4.25
C ASN A 242 -22.99 -13.48 5.60
N TYR A 243 -22.24 -13.66 6.68
CA TYR A 243 -22.80 -13.74 8.04
C TYR A 243 -23.63 -12.49 8.38
N MET A 244 -23.13 -11.29 8.07
CA MET A 244 -23.86 -10.06 8.34
C MET A 244 -25.21 -10.02 7.61
N LEU A 245 -25.25 -10.48 6.36
CA LEU A 245 -26.45 -10.49 5.53
C LEU A 245 -27.46 -11.57 5.98
N GLU A 246 -26.98 -12.76 6.33
CA GLU A 246 -27.81 -13.88 6.80
C GLU A 246 -28.49 -13.56 8.13
N ASP A 247 -27.70 -13.09 9.10
CA ASP A 247 -28.15 -12.87 10.47
C ASP A 247 -28.66 -11.43 10.70
N LYS A 248 -28.56 -10.57 9.68
CA LYS A 248 -28.96 -9.15 9.71
C LYS A 248 -28.36 -8.39 10.90
N VAL A 249 -27.08 -8.63 11.18
CA VAL A 249 -26.35 -7.95 12.25
C VAL A 249 -26.12 -6.48 11.93
N ASP A 250 -25.70 -5.69 12.92
CA ASP A 250 -25.50 -4.24 12.75
C ASP A 250 -24.74 -3.86 11.47
N ASN A 251 -25.25 -2.84 10.76
CA ASN A 251 -24.75 -2.31 9.50
C ASN A 251 -24.80 -3.26 8.27
N TRP A 252 -25.55 -4.38 8.32
CA TRP A 252 -25.68 -5.30 7.17
C TRP A 252 -26.18 -4.61 5.88
N GLN A 253 -27.03 -3.58 6.00
CA GLN A 253 -27.59 -2.86 4.84
C GLN A 253 -26.53 -2.13 4.02
N ALA A 254 -25.40 -1.75 4.63
CA ALA A 254 -24.28 -1.17 3.91
C ALA A 254 -23.66 -2.17 2.91
N PHE A 255 -23.84 -3.48 3.13
CA PHE A 255 -23.27 -4.53 2.29
C PHE A 255 -24.30 -5.26 1.43
N GLU A 256 -25.60 -5.05 1.68
CA GLU A 256 -26.66 -5.62 0.85
C GLU A 256 -26.49 -5.16 -0.62
N ASN A 257 -26.55 -6.10 -1.57
CA ASN A 257 -26.35 -5.86 -3.01
C ASN A 257 -24.98 -5.25 -3.39
N ALA A 258 -23.97 -5.32 -2.51
CA ALA A 258 -22.61 -4.94 -2.87
C ALA A 258 -22.08 -5.83 -4.00
N LYS A 259 -21.38 -5.22 -4.95
CA LYS A 259 -20.79 -5.91 -6.09
C LYS A 259 -19.40 -6.41 -5.71
N ARG A 260 -19.02 -7.59 -6.19
CA ARG A 260 -17.70 -8.22 -5.95
C ARG A 260 -16.97 -8.46 -7.26
N ILE A 261 -15.69 -8.11 -7.29
CA ILE A 261 -14.74 -8.44 -8.35
C ILE A 261 -13.60 -9.25 -7.73
N THR A 262 -13.28 -10.39 -8.34
CA THR A 262 -12.22 -11.29 -7.88
C THR A 262 -11.05 -11.29 -8.84
N VAL A 263 -9.82 -11.18 -8.32
CA VAL A 263 -8.58 -11.38 -9.06
C VAL A 263 -7.80 -12.53 -8.43
N ASN A 264 -7.49 -13.54 -9.23
CA ASN A 264 -6.71 -14.69 -8.79
C ASN A 264 -5.22 -14.33 -8.73
N ALA A 265 -4.64 -14.35 -7.54
CA ALA A 265 -3.20 -14.15 -7.34
C ALA A 265 -2.52 -15.50 -7.03
N LYS A 266 -1.41 -15.78 -7.72
CA LYS A 266 -0.55 -16.94 -7.42
C LYS A 266 0.64 -16.46 -6.58
N LEU A 267 0.76 -16.95 -5.34
CA LEU A 267 1.90 -16.66 -4.47
C LEU A 267 3.08 -17.60 -4.80
N ASN A 268 2.80 -18.87 -5.16
CA ASN A 268 3.73 -19.90 -5.63
C ASN A 268 2.94 -21.03 -6.34
N TYR A 269 3.62 -22.07 -6.88
CA TYR A 269 2.99 -23.21 -7.58
C TYR A 269 1.94 -23.98 -6.73
N GLN A 270 1.96 -23.83 -5.41
CA GLN A 270 1.10 -24.56 -4.47
C GLN A 270 0.06 -23.69 -3.74
N VAL A 271 0.13 -22.35 -3.80
CA VAL A 271 -0.75 -21.46 -3.02
C VAL A 271 -1.32 -20.36 -3.92
N ALA A 272 -2.59 -20.51 -4.27
CA ALA A 272 -3.42 -19.46 -4.85
C ALA A 272 -4.23 -18.79 -3.74
N TYR A 273 -4.38 -17.47 -3.80
CA TYR A 273 -5.32 -16.74 -2.98
C TYR A 273 -6.10 -15.78 -3.87
N GLU A 274 -7.35 -15.53 -3.51
CA GLU A 274 -8.18 -14.56 -4.21
C GLU A 274 -8.02 -13.24 -3.50
N ASP A 275 -7.63 -12.21 -4.25
CA ASP A 275 -7.88 -10.84 -3.83
C ASP A 275 -9.25 -10.41 -4.36
N ASN A 276 -9.96 -9.64 -3.55
CA ASN A 276 -11.31 -9.19 -3.80
C ASN A 276 -11.39 -7.67 -3.72
N LEU A 277 -12.24 -7.12 -4.58
CA LEU A 277 -12.71 -5.76 -4.51
C LEU A 277 -14.23 -5.82 -4.36
N VAL A 278 -14.75 -5.33 -3.24
CA VAL A 278 -16.18 -5.22 -2.95
C VAL A 278 -16.58 -3.75 -2.96
N TYR A 279 -17.63 -3.38 -3.66
CA TYR A 279 -18.03 -1.98 -3.76
C TYR A 279 -19.54 -1.81 -3.82
N LYS A 280 -20.00 -0.66 -3.32
CA LYS A 280 -21.39 -0.20 -3.41
C LYS A 280 -21.39 1.32 -3.53
N PHE A 281 -22.25 1.86 -4.39
CA PHE A 281 -22.52 3.28 -4.54
C PHE A 281 -23.97 3.57 -4.17
#